data_AF-A0A560WIS0-F1
#
_entry.id   AF-A0A560WIS0-F1
#
_cell.length_a   1.000
_cell.length_b   1.000
_cell.length_c   1.000
_cell.angle_alpha   90.00
_cell.angle_beta   90.00
_cell.angle_gamma   90.00
#
_symmetry.space_group_name_H-M   'P 1'
#
loop_
_entity.id
_entity.type
_entity.pdbx_description
1 polymer ?
#
loop_
_entity_poly.entity_id
_entity_poly.type
_entity_poly.pdbx_seq_one_letter_code
_entity_poly.pdbx_strand_id
1 'polypeptide(L)'
;MRRRVLPVAAVCGLVAGAMFGGAGAASATDPADAPAGYAGPFSSCKGTAVTRMPLSDGVGYLQVWYDDAGSGTYCAMAFDNRSGSHNMEIRVRRYIWQTSWYDRGYYSTFAGGVYVSGANTYCAEVTGWVEVNGTRYSGGGRVGCDN
;
A
#
# COMPACT_ATOMS: atom_id res chain seq x y z
N MET A 1 59.20 -4.66 32.98
CA MET A 1 57.91 -5.24 32.55
C MET A 1 57.06 -4.16 31.88
N ARG A 2 56.84 -4.23 30.56
CA ARG A 2 55.83 -3.46 29.83
C ARG A 2 55.33 -4.35 28.70
N ARG A 3 54.15 -4.96 28.88
CA ARG A 3 53.45 -5.75 27.85
C ARG A 3 52.94 -4.78 26.79
N ARG A 4 53.36 -4.98 25.53
CA ARG A 4 52.71 -4.35 24.36
C ARG A 4 51.72 -5.38 23.81
N VAL A 5 50.43 -5.03 23.85
CA VAL A 5 49.34 -5.82 23.27
C VAL A 5 49.08 -5.26 21.88
N LEU A 6 49.20 -6.09 20.85
CA LEU A 6 48.80 -5.77 19.48
C LEU A 6 47.30 -6.08 19.32
N PRO A 7 46.47 -5.18 18.76
CA PRO A 7 45.09 -5.51 18.45
C PRO A 7 45.00 -6.21 17.09
N VAL A 8 44.37 -7.38 17.09
CA VAL A 8 43.89 -8.09 15.90
C VAL A 8 42.69 -7.31 15.38
N ALA A 9 42.82 -6.65 14.23
CA ALA A 9 41.69 -6.04 13.53
C ALA A 9 40.94 -7.12 12.74
N ALA A 10 39.71 -7.38 13.15
CA ALA A 10 38.79 -8.33 12.53
C ALA A 10 38.37 -7.84 11.12
N VAL A 11 38.40 -8.78 10.17
CA VAL A 11 37.80 -8.65 8.85
C VAL A 11 36.29 -8.87 8.99
N CYS A 12 35.48 -7.84 8.74
CA CYS A 12 34.05 -7.99 8.47
C CYS A 12 33.74 -7.39 7.11
N GLY A 13 33.61 -8.27 6.11
CA GLY A 13 33.12 -7.91 4.79
C GLY A 13 31.66 -7.47 4.86
N LEU A 14 31.38 -6.29 4.32
CA LEU A 14 30.03 -5.81 4.08
C LEU A 14 29.70 -6.10 2.62
N VAL A 15 29.04 -7.23 2.38
CA VAL A 15 28.28 -7.47 1.17
C VAL A 15 26.97 -6.70 1.36
N ALA A 16 26.94 -5.44 0.90
CA ALA A 16 25.69 -4.70 0.82
C ALA A 16 24.91 -5.24 -0.38
N GLY A 17 23.93 -6.09 -0.09
CA GLY A 17 23.01 -6.65 -1.07
C GLY A 17 22.31 -5.56 -1.86
N ALA A 18 22.25 -5.76 -3.18
CA ALA A 18 21.30 -5.09 -4.03
C ALA A 18 19.86 -5.37 -3.58
N MET A 19 18.93 -4.59 -4.16
CA MET A 19 17.46 -4.78 -4.20
C MET A 19 16.68 -3.89 -3.23
N PHE A 20 16.21 -2.74 -3.73
CA PHE A 20 14.80 -2.27 -3.60
C PHE A 20 14.52 -1.29 -4.74
N GLY A 21 14.65 -1.76 -5.97
CA GLY A 21 14.14 -1.08 -7.17
C GLY A 21 12.94 -1.85 -7.68
N GLY A 22 11.78 -1.66 -7.05
CA GLY A 22 10.59 -2.47 -7.29
C GLY A 22 9.30 -1.68 -7.19
N ALA A 23 9.30 -0.42 -7.63
CA ALA A 23 8.06 0.24 -8.02
C ALA A 23 7.89 0.01 -9.52
N GLY A 24 7.25 -1.11 -9.90
CA GLY A 24 6.77 -1.27 -11.27
C GLY A 24 5.78 -0.15 -11.53
N ALA A 25 6.16 0.84 -12.33
CA ALA A 25 5.29 1.96 -12.67
C ALA A 25 4.26 1.48 -13.71
N ALA A 26 3.23 0.78 -13.24
CA ALA A 26 2.05 0.48 -14.01
C ALA A 26 0.82 1.07 -13.30
N SER A 27 0.84 2.39 -13.09
CA SER A 27 -0.32 3.10 -12.55
C SER A 27 -1.30 3.47 -13.66
N ALA A 28 -2.58 3.22 -13.42
CA ALA A 28 -3.66 3.66 -14.29
C ALA A 28 -4.02 5.15 -14.10
N THR A 29 -3.51 5.80 -13.07
CA THR A 29 -3.80 7.20 -12.73
C THR A 29 -2.52 7.99 -12.44
N ASP A 30 -2.47 9.24 -12.90
CA ASP A 30 -1.41 10.18 -12.49
C ASP A 30 -1.80 10.80 -11.14
N PRO A 31 -0.91 10.80 -10.13
CA PRO A 31 -1.17 11.49 -8.87
C PRO A 31 -1.54 12.98 -9.00
N ALA A 32 -1.08 13.65 -10.07
CA ALA A 32 -1.44 15.03 -10.38
C ALA A 32 -2.92 15.21 -10.77
N ASP A 33 -3.58 14.14 -11.23
CA ASP A 33 -4.96 14.15 -11.70
C ASP A 33 -5.98 13.78 -10.59
N ALA A 34 -5.51 13.59 -9.35
CA ALA A 34 -6.38 13.21 -8.24
C ALA A 34 -7.49 14.26 -8.00
N PRO A 35 -8.78 13.86 -7.98
CA PRO A 35 -9.87 14.78 -7.69
C PRO A 35 -9.76 15.35 -6.27
N ALA A 36 -10.43 16.48 -6.02
CA ALA A 36 -10.43 17.10 -4.71
C ALA A 36 -10.79 16.10 -3.60
N GLY A 37 -9.93 16.05 -2.58
CA GLY A 37 -10.08 15.14 -1.44
C GLY A 37 -9.48 13.75 -1.65
N TYR A 38 -8.88 13.47 -2.81
CA TYR A 38 -8.06 12.29 -3.09
C TYR A 38 -6.59 12.67 -3.31
N ALA A 39 -5.70 11.68 -3.21
CA ALA A 39 -4.30 11.80 -3.61
C ALA A 39 -3.70 10.43 -3.97
N GLY A 40 -2.48 10.44 -4.50
CA GLY A 40 -1.76 9.26 -4.95
C GLY A 40 -2.19 8.82 -6.36
N PRO A 41 -1.69 7.69 -6.86
CA PRO A 41 -0.95 6.65 -6.14
C PRO A 41 0.45 7.07 -5.66
N PHE A 42 0.91 6.48 -4.56
CA PHE A 42 2.23 6.72 -3.98
C PHE A 42 2.89 5.39 -3.60
N SER A 43 4.21 5.39 -3.47
CA SER A 43 4.96 4.18 -3.08
C SER A 43 4.77 3.74 -1.63
N SER A 44 4.07 4.53 -0.80
CA SER A 44 3.81 4.21 0.60
C SER A 44 2.55 4.90 1.15
N CYS A 45 1.90 4.24 2.11
CA CYS A 45 0.86 4.84 2.94
C CYS A 45 1.48 5.45 4.21
N LYS A 46 1.08 6.67 4.55
CA LYS A 46 1.40 7.33 5.83
C LYS A 46 0.42 6.87 6.92
N GLY A 47 0.79 7.17 8.17
CA GLY A 47 -0.05 6.89 9.33
C GLY A 47 0.10 5.47 9.87
N THR A 48 -0.89 5.04 10.66
CA THR A 48 -0.90 3.74 11.35
C THR A 48 -1.80 2.76 10.60
N ALA A 49 -1.37 1.51 10.47
CA ALA A 49 -2.19 0.44 9.91
C ALA A 49 -3.42 0.20 10.80
N VAL A 50 -4.63 0.30 10.22
CA VAL A 50 -5.90 0.19 10.98
C VAL A 50 -6.73 -1.03 10.62
N THR A 51 -6.66 -1.51 9.38
CA THR A 51 -7.39 -2.73 9.01
C THR A 51 -6.75 -3.45 7.83
N ARG A 52 -6.92 -4.78 7.83
CA ARG A 52 -6.48 -5.67 6.77
C ARG A 52 -7.66 -6.53 6.33
N MET A 53 -8.01 -6.45 5.05
CA MET A 53 -9.12 -7.18 4.46
C MET A 53 -8.56 -8.26 3.52
N PRO A 54 -8.78 -9.55 3.79
CA PRO A 54 -8.34 -10.59 2.87
C PRO A 54 -9.11 -10.49 1.55
N LEU A 55 -8.41 -10.76 0.44
CA LEU A 55 -9.09 -11.07 -0.82
C LEU A 55 -9.67 -12.49 -0.74
N SER A 56 -10.62 -12.81 -1.62
CA SER A 56 -11.17 -14.16 -1.74
C SER A 56 -10.05 -15.21 -1.83
N ASP A 57 -10.26 -16.33 -1.15
CA ASP A 57 -9.32 -17.45 -1.03
C ASP A 57 -7.93 -17.09 -0.44
N GLY A 58 -7.79 -15.92 0.20
CA GLY A 58 -6.59 -15.52 0.94
C GLY A 58 -5.35 -15.25 0.08
N VAL A 59 -5.52 -15.06 -1.23
CA VAL A 59 -4.40 -14.92 -2.18
C VAL A 59 -3.60 -13.63 -2.03
N GLY A 60 -4.18 -12.65 -1.36
CA GLY A 60 -3.70 -11.30 -1.18
C GLY A 60 -4.59 -10.57 -0.18
N TYR A 61 -4.34 -9.28 0.01
CA TYR A 61 -5.06 -8.49 1.00
C TYR A 61 -5.06 -7.01 0.64
N LEU A 62 -6.09 -6.31 1.10
CA LEU A 62 -6.11 -4.86 1.15
C LEU A 62 -5.63 -4.43 2.53
N GLN A 63 -4.66 -3.53 2.59
CA GLN A 63 -4.23 -2.91 3.85
C GLN A 63 -4.61 -1.44 3.82
N VAL A 64 -5.16 -0.97 4.94
CA VAL A 64 -5.57 0.42 5.12
C VAL A 64 -4.79 1.02 6.27
N TRP A 65 -4.33 2.24 6.07
CA TRP A 65 -3.70 3.10 7.06
C TRP A 65 -4.55 4.33 7.30
N TYR A 66 -4.43 4.86 8.51
CA TYR A 66 -5.08 6.10 8.93
C TYR A 66 -4.02 7.07 9.48
N ASP A 67 -4.07 8.29 8.98
CA ASP A 67 -3.29 9.44 9.45
C ASP A 67 -4.29 10.49 9.96
N ASP A 68 -4.12 10.94 11.20
CA ASP A 68 -5.03 11.88 11.86
C ASP A 68 -4.72 13.35 11.54
N ALA A 69 -3.70 13.62 10.73
CA ALA A 69 -3.37 14.96 10.28
C ALA A 69 -4.55 15.67 9.59
N GLY A 70 -4.81 16.90 9.99
CA GLY A 70 -5.89 17.73 9.42
C GLY A 70 -7.28 17.14 9.69
N SER A 71 -8.03 16.83 8.63
CA SER A 71 -9.35 16.18 8.72
C SER A 71 -9.27 14.65 8.75
N GLY A 72 -8.06 14.10 8.86
CA GLY A 72 -7.75 12.69 8.76
C GLY A 72 -7.75 12.18 7.32
N THR A 73 -6.96 11.15 7.06
CA THR A 73 -6.90 10.49 5.75
C THR A 73 -6.86 8.98 5.92
N TYR A 74 -7.57 8.27 5.05
CA TYR A 74 -7.34 6.84 4.83
C TYR A 74 -6.46 6.67 3.60
N CYS A 75 -5.48 5.79 3.69
CA CYS A 75 -4.69 5.33 2.56
C CYS A 75 -4.84 3.83 2.39
N ALA A 76 -4.98 3.35 1.15
CA ALA A 76 -5.11 1.93 0.89
C ALA A 76 -4.13 1.42 -0.18
N MET A 77 -3.76 0.15 -0.02
CA MET A 77 -2.95 -0.63 -0.95
C MET A 77 -3.50 -2.05 -1.05
N ALA A 78 -3.42 -2.63 -2.25
CA ALA A 78 -3.67 -4.04 -2.51
C ALA A 78 -2.31 -4.74 -2.65
N PHE A 79 -2.10 -5.79 -1.86
CA PHE A 79 -0.88 -6.61 -1.88
C PHE A 79 -1.18 -8.02 -2.35
N ASP A 80 -0.21 -8.59 -3.05
CA ASP A 80 -0.06 -10.02 -3.21
C ASP A 80 1.33 -10.43 -2.75
N ASN A 81 1.42 -11.50 -1.96
CA ASN A 81 2.71 -11.98 -1.47
C ASN A 81 3.28 -13.02 -2.45
N ARG A 82 3.20 -12.72 -3.75
CA ARG A 82 3.51 -13.66 -4.83
C ARG A 82 4.67 -13.13 -5.68
N SER A 83 5.53 -14.03 -6.10
CA SER A 83 6.60 -13.70 -7.05
C SER A 83 6.04 -13.39 -8.43
N GLY A 84 6.70 -12.50 -9.16
CA GLY A 84 6.27 -12.11 -10.50
C GLY A 84 5.46 -10.82 -10.48
N SER A 85 4.87 -10.48 -11.63
CA SER A 85 3.99 -9.33 -11.74
C SER A 85 2.55 -9.79 -12.00
N HIS A 86 1.62 -9.23 -11.24
CA HIS A 86 0.19 -9.56 -11.33
C HIS A 86 -0.60 -8.29 -11.61
N ASN A 87 -1.73 -8.46 -12.29
CA ASN A 87 -2.66 -7.37 -12.48
C ASN A 87 -3.42 -7.13 -11.16
N MET A 88 -3.35 -5.93 -10.63
CA MET A 88 -3.88 -5.57 -9.32
C MET A 88 -4.64 -4.26 -9.41
N GLU A 89 -5.66 -4.09 -8.59
CA GLU A 89 -6.35 -2.81 -8.40
C GLU A 89 -6.60 -2.57 -6.91
N ILE A 90 -6.46 -1.31 -6.51
CA ILE A 90 -7.04 -0.79 -5.28
C ILE A 90 -7.91 0.41 -5.64
N ARG A 91 -9.06 0.51 -4.99
CA ARG A 91 -10.02 1.59 -5.13
C ARG A 91 -10.47 2.08 -3.77
N VAL A 92 -10.51 3.39 -3.63
CA VAL A 92 -10.96 4.05 -2.41
C VAL A 92 -12.02 5.08 -2.79
N ARG A 93 -13.07 5.17 -1.99
CA ARG A 93 -13.98 6.30 -2.00
C ARG A 93 -14.45 6.63 -0.61
N ARG A 94 -14.87 7.87 -0.39
CA ARG A 94 -15.72 8.19 0.76
C ARG A 94 -17.06 7.50 0.56
N TYR A 95 -17.61 6.89 1.60
CA TYR A 95 -18.85 6.10 1.45
C TYR A 95 -20.04 6.94 0.93
N ILE A 96 -20.07 8.22 1.27
CA ILE A 96 -21.08 9.18 0.81
C ILE A 96 -20.84 9.72 -0.61
N TRP A 97 -19.72 9.38 -1.25
CA TRP A 97 -19.35 9.86 -2.58
C TRP A 97 -19.59 8.80 -3.66
N GLN A 98 -19.95 9.26 -4.86
CA GLN A 98 -20.02 8.41 -6.06
C GLN A 98 -18.67 8.29 -6.75
N THR A 99 -17.87 9.36 -6.74
CA THR A 99 -16.51 9.36 -7.30
C THR A 99 -15.60 8.48 -6.46
N SER A 100 -14.76 7.68 -7.12
CA SER A 100 -13.69 6.90 -6.49
C SER A 100 -12.34 7.28 -7.08
N TRP A 101 -11.29 7.06 -6.32
CA TRP A 101 -9.92 7.12 -6.78
C TRP A 101 -9.29 5.74 -6.69
N TYR A 102 -8.38 5.44 -7.62
CA TYR A 102 -7.87 4.09 -7.77
C TYR A 102 -6.47 4.08 -8.36
N ASP A 103 -5.83 2.95 -8.17
CA ASP A 103 -4.62 2.57 -8.86
C ASP A 103 -4.81 1.15 -9.41
N ARG A 104 -4.35 0.93 -10.64
CA ARG A 104 -4.48 -0.35 -11.33
C ARG A 104 -3.36 -0.57 -12.33
N GLY A 105 -2.82 -1.78 -12.34
CA GLY A 105 -1.95 -2.27 -13.38
C GLY A 105 -1.15 -3.48 -12.94
N TYR A 106 -0.02 -3.70 -13.60
CA TYR A 106 0.85 -4.86 -13.36
C TYR A 106 1.94 -4.52 -12.35
N TYR A 107 1.83 -5.09 -11.16
CA TYR A 107 2.68 -4.81 -10.01
C TYR A 107 3.35 -6.08 -9.50
N SER A 108 4.54 -5.94 -8.92
CA SER A 108 5.29 -7.06 -8.33
C SER A 108 5.17 -7.15 -6.81
N THR A 109 4.44 -6.23 -6.18
CA THR A 109 4.35 -6.16 -4.72
C THR A 109 3.02 -5.57 -4.27
N PHE A 110 2.63 -4.44 -4.86
CA PHE A 110 1.35 -3.81 -4.53
C PHE A 110 0.88 -2.86 -5.63
N ALA A 111 -0.44 -2.70 -5.72
CA ALA A 111 -1.07 -1.50 -6.27
C ALA A 111 -1.45 -0.57 -5.11
N GLY A 112 -1.23 0.74 -5.25
CA GLY A 112 -1.86 1.70 -4.37
C GLY A 112 -1.04 2.87 -3.88
N GLY A 113 -1.19 3.16 -2.58
CA GLY A 113 -0.90 4.47 -2.03
C GLY A 113 -1.96 5.48 -2.44
N VAL A 114 -3.22 5.03 -2.47
CA VAL A 114 -4.39 5.83 -2.86
C VAL A 114 -5.03 6.38 -1.59
N TYR A 115 -5.19 7.69 -1.51
CA TYR A 115 -5.66 8.39 -0.31
C TYR A 115 -7.07 8.95 -0.52
N VAL A 116 -7.88 8.96 0.55
CA VAL A 116 -9.11 9.74 0.66
C VAL A 116 -9.10 10.53 1.96
N SER A 117 -9.46 11.80 1.87
CA SER A 117 -9.45 12.74 2.99
C SER A 117 -10.76 12.81 3.77
N GLY A 118 -10.67 13.42 4.94
CA GLY A 118 -11.78 13.65 5.85
C GLY A 118 -12.28 12.38 6.53
N ALA A 119 -11.35 11.52 6.89
CA ALA A 119 -11.55 10.26 7.59
C ALA A 119 -12.06 10.45 9.03
N ASN A 120 -11.85 11.62 9.63
CA ASN A 120 -12.32 11.93 11.00
C ASN A 120 -13.85 12.06 11.08
N THR A 121 -14.53 12.21 9.93
CA THR A 121 -15.97 12.48 9.89
C THR A 121 -16.74 11.46 9.07
N TYR A 122 -16.09 10.76 8.14
CA TYR A 122 -16.81 9.86 7.23
C TYR A 122 -16.03 8.58 6.99
N CYS A 123 -16.77 7.50 6.78
CA CYS A 123 -16.17 6.24 6.36
C CYS A 123 -15.56 6.32 4.97
N ALA A 124 -14.57 5.46 4.74
CA ALA A 124 -14.17 5.05 3.41
C ALA A 124 -14.81 3.70 3.05
N GLU A 125 -15.12 3.52 1.77
CA GLU A 125 -15.27 2.21 1.15
C GLU A 125 -13.97 1.91 0.40
N VAL A 126 -13.40 0.75 0.69
CA VAL A 126 -12.15 0.27 0.10
C VAL A 126 -12.43 -1.06 -0.58
N THR A 127 -12.12 -1.15 -1.86
CA THR A 127 -12.25 -2.38 -2.65
C THR A 127 -10.99 -2.61 -3.45
N GLY A 128 -10.77 -3.85 -3.86
CA GLY A 128 -9.62 -4.17 -4.68
C GLY A 128 -9.63 -5.62 -5.12
N TRP A 129 -8.68 -5.95 -5.98
CA TRP A 129 -8.52 -7.29 -6.50
C TRP A 129 -7.09 -7.55 -6.97
N VAL A 130 -6.77 -8.84 -7.08
CA VAL A 130 -5.54 -9.36 -7.69
C VAL A 130 -5.94 -10.44 -8.68
N GLU A 131 -5.35 -10.42 -9.87
CA GLU A 131 -5.52 -11.46 -10.88
C GLU A 131 -4.31 -12.38 -10.91
N VAL A 132 -4.54 -13.67 -10.66
CA VAL A 132 -3.49 -14.69 -10.72
C VAL A 132 -3.94 -15.83 -11.61
N ASN A 133 -3.11 -16.18 -12.60
CA ASN A 133 -3.41 -17.23 -13.58
C ASN A 133 -4.79 -17.04 -14.24
N GLY A 134 -5.17 -15.80 -14.55
CA GLY A 134 -6.46 -15.46 -15.16
C GLY A 134 -7.67 -15.51 -14.21
N THR A 135 -7.47 -15.83 -12.93
CA THR A 135 -8.53 -15.80 -11.92
C THR A 135 -8.43 -14.53 -11.09
N ARG A 136 -9.53 -13.77 -11.00
CA ARG A 136 -9.60 -12.55 -10.19
C ARG A 136 -10.09 -12.88 -8.79
N TYR A 137 -9.30 -12.47 -7.80
CA TYR A 137 -9.63 -12.57 -6.39
C TYR A 137 -9.89 -11.17 -5.85
N SER A 138 -11.07 -10.97 -5.28
CA SER A 138 -11.54 -9.63 -4.89
C SER A 138 -11.90 -9.58 -3.40
N GLY A 139 -11.94 -8.37 -2.88
CA GLY A 139 -12.32 -8.12 -1.50
C GLY A 139 -12.60 -6.63 -1.28
N GLY A 140 -13.03 -6.30 -0.07
CA GLY A 140 -13.32 -4.93 0.29
C GLY A 140 -14.26 -4.83 1.47
N GLY A 141 -14.45 -3.60 1.93
CA GLY A 141 -15.27 -3.28 3.07
C GLY A 141 -15.28 -1.80 3.37
N ARG A 142 -16.01 -1.44 4.41
CA ARG A 142 -16.02 -0.07 4.94
C ARG A 142 -15.05 0.05 6.09
N VAL A 143 -14.42 1.21 6.21
CA VAL A 143 -13.46 1.52 7.28
C VAL A 143 -13.91 2.80 8.00
N GLY A 144 -13.95 2.76 9.33
CA GLY A 144 -14.31 3.90 10.17
C GLY A 144 -15.81 4.21 10.24
N CYS A 145 -16.69 3.19 10.15
CA CYS A 145 -18.14 3.37 10.19
C CYS A 145 -18.81 3.18 11.55
N ASP A 146 -18.07 2.78 12.58
CA ASP A 146 -18.63 2.48 13.91
C ASP A 146 -18.58 3.68 14.87
N ASN A 147 -18.50 4.90 14.34
CA ASN A 147 -18.55 6.15 15.12
C ASN A 147 -19.95 6.74 15.15
#